data_AF-A0A388NU08-F1
#
_entry.id   AF-A0A388NU08-F1
#
_cell.length_a   1.000
_cell.length_b   1.000
_cell.length_c   1.000
_cell.angle_alpha   90.00
_cell.angle_beta   90.00
_cell.angle_gamma   90.00
#
_symmetry.space_group_name_H-M   'P 1'
#
loop_
_entity.id
_entity.type
_entity.pdbx_description
1 polymer ?
#
loop_
_entity_poly.entity_id
_entity_poly.type
_entity_poly.pdbx_seq_one_letter_code
_entity_poly.pdbx_strand_id
1 'polypeptide(L)'
;MISNPFTDPKWADKTLRLIDRTVGFVRDKTTRPLANLLRAIVFGVISIVAGLLIFIFGLIGLVRACNELLDVWLSRPTAVWVSYFVLSALFTGLGALMMRRRHRISNKSETK
;
A
#
# COMPACT_ATOMS: atom_id res chain seq x y z
N MET A 1 51.15 8.25 17.12
CA MET A 1 51.89 8.94 16.05
C MET A 1 50.94 9.17 14.89
N ILE A 2 50.80 10.40 14.41
CA ILE A 2 49.92 10.75 13.28
C ILE A 2 50.56 10.18 12.00
N SER A 3 49.83 9.35 11.24
CA SER A 3 50.32 8.79 9.98
C SER A 3 50.48 9.91 8.96
N ASN A 4 51.73 10.24 8.59
CA ASN A 4 52.06 11.27 7.61
C ASN A 4 52.11 10.65 6.19
N PRO A 5 51.45 11.26 5.18
CA PRO A 5 51.37 10.76 3.80
C PRO A 5 52.72 10.45 3.14
N PHE A 6 53.76 11.19 3.50
CA PHE A 6 55.08 11.07 2.86
C PHE A 6 56.05 10.12 3.57
N THR A 7 55.67 9.56 4.72
CA THR A 7 56.56 8.70 5.56
C THR A 7 55.94 7.38 5.99
N ASP A 8 54.64 7.16 5.78
CA ASP A 8 53.97 5.87 6.06
C ASP A 8 53.71 5.12 4.74
N PRO A 9 54.43 4.01 4.44
CA PRO A 9 54.27 3.26 3.18
C PRO A 9 52.87 2.66 3.01
N LYS A 10 52.07 2.57 4.09
CA LYS A 10 50.68 2.07 4.06
C LYS A 10 49.64 3.19 3.96
N TRP A 11 50.05 4.45 3.82
CA TRP A 11 49.14 5.59 3.72
C TRP A 11 48.25 5.53 2.48
N ALA A 12 48.82 5.20 1.32
CA ALA A 12 48.08 5.09 0.07
C ALA A 12 46.95 4.06 0.19
N ASP A 13 47.27 2.88 0.72
CA ASP A 13 46.33 1.80 0.98
C ASP A 13 45.23 2.16 2.00
N LYS A 14 45.59 2.85 3.09
CA LYS A 14 44.60 3.33 4.07
C LYS A 14 43.65 4.34 3.44
N THR A 15 44.16 5.24 2.60
CA THR A 15 43.38 6.29 1.93
C THR A 15 42.46 5.68 0.87
N LEU A 16 42.94 4.72 0.07
CA LEU A 16 42.13 3.97 -0.88
C LEU A 16 40.98 3.23 -0.18
N ARG A 17 41.27 2.53 0.92
CA ARG A 17 40.23 1.84 1.71
C ARG A 17 39.20 2.80 2.29
N LEU A 18 39.62 4.01 2.65
CA LEU A 18 38.71 5.04 3.16
C LEU A 18 37.77 5.55 2.06
N ILE A 19 38.31 5.81 0.86
CA ILE A 19 37.56 6.24 -0.32
C ILE A 19 36.60 5.13 -0.79
N ASP A 20 37.07 3.90 -0.89
CA ASP A 20 36.24 2.78 -1.31
C ASP A 20 35.08 2.54 -0.31
N ARG A 21 35.34 2.69 0.99
CA ARG A 21 34.31 2.58 2.03
C ARG A 21 33.29 3.72 1.97
N THR A 22 33.71 4.96 1.68
CA THR A 22 32.77 6.09 1.55
C THR A 22 31.95 5.99 0.27
N VAL A 23 32.55 5.61 -0.85
CA VAL A 23 31.84 5.38 -2.13
C VAL A 23 30.87 4.20 -2.00
N GLY A 24 31.30 3.10 -1.36
CA GLY A 24 30.45 1.96 -1.04
C GLY A 24 29.26 2.36 -0.16
N PHE A 25 29.50 3.18 0.87
CA PHE A 25 28.44 3.68 1.75
C PHE A 25 27.43 4.57 1.03
N VAL A 26 27.88 5.48 0.16
CA VAL A 26 27.00 6.32 -0.66
C VAL A 26 26.18 5.45 -1.59
N ARG A 27 26.82 4.55 -2.35
CA ARG A 27 26.14 3.63 -3.28
C ARG A 27 25.09 2.76 -2.58
N ASP A 28 25.42 2.17 -1.44
CA ASP A 28 24.47 1.35 -0.69
C ASP A 28 23.33 2.19 -0.07
N LYS A 29 23.56 3.47 0.24
CA LYS A 29 22.53 4.40 0.72
C LYS A 29 21.58 4.86 -0.38
N THR A 30 21.99 4.92 -1.65
CA THR A 30 21.13 5.41 -2.74
C THR A 30 20.49 4.29 -3.54
N THR A 31 21.22 3.22 -3.88
CA THR A 31 20.72 2.22 -4.85
C THR A 31 19.72 1.26 -4.23
N ARG A 32 19.99 0.77 -3.00
CA ARG A 32 19.14 -0.23 -2.34
C ARG A 32 17.78 0.32 -1.87
N PRO A 33 17.71 1.48 -1.17
CA PRO A 33 16.40 1.99 -0.73
C PRO A 33 15.59 2.58 -1.88
N LEU A 34 16.24 3.15 -2.91
CA LEU A 34 15.53 3.70 -4.07
C LEU A 34 14.83 2.61 -4.89
N ALA A 35 15.49 1.48 -5.14
CA ALA A 35 14.89 0.36 -5.85
C ALA A 35 13.68 -0.23 -5.08
N ASN A 36 13.78 -0.32 -3.76
CA ASN A 36 12.66 -0.78 -2.93
C ASN A 36 11.50 0.22 -2.90
N LEU A 37 11.80 1.53 -2.85
CA LEU A 37 10.78 2.58 -2.91
C LEU A 37 10.02 2.55 -4.24
N LEU A 38 10.74 2.40 -5.36
CA LEU A 38 10.11 2.25 -6.68
C LEU A 38 9.19 1.02 -6.71
N ARG A 39 9.66 -0.13 -6.21
CA ARG A 39 8.81 -1.34 -6.14
C ARG A 39 7.57 -1.11 -5.29
N ALA A 40 7.70 -0.46 -4.13
CA ALA A 40 6.56 -0.16 -3.28
C ALA A 40 5.53 0.74 -3.97
N ILE A 41 5.98 1.74 -4.74
CA ILE A 41 5.10 2.62 -5.52
C ILE A 41 4.41 1.82 -6.63
N VAL A 42 5.16 1.05 -7.41
CA VAL A 42 4.59 0.27 -8.54
C VAL A 42 3.57 -0.75 -8.03
N PHE A 43 3.93 -1.55 -7.03
CA PHE A 43 3.01 -2.52 -6.43
C PHE A 43 1.84 -1.83 -5.72
N GLY A 44 2.06 -0.67 -5.10
CA GLY A 44 1.00 0.12 -4.48
C GLY A 44 -0.04 0.59 -5.50
N VAL A 45 0.40 1.17 -6.62
CA VAL A 45 -0.49 1.61 -7.71
C VAL A 45 -1.25 0.43 -8.31
N ILE A 46 -0.56 -0.67 -8.61
CA ILE A 46 -1.20 -1.88 -9.15
C ILE A 46 -2.25 -2.41 -8.17
N SER A 47 -1.93 -2.46 -6.87
CA SER A 47 -2.85 -2.94 -5.84
C SER A 47 -4.08 -2.04 -5.68
N ILE A 48 -3.92 -0.72 -5.79
CA ILE A 48 -5.04 0.23 -5.75
C ILE A 48 -5.96 0.03 -6.95
N VAL A 49 -5.40 -0.04 -8.16
CA VAL A 49 -6.19 -0.22 -9.38
C VAL A 49 -6.90 -1.57 -9.38
N ALA A 50 -6.20 -2.65 -9.04
CA ALA A 50 -6.79 -3.98 -8.94
C ALA A 50 -7.88 -4.04 -7.86
N GLY A 51 -7.63 -3.45 -6.70
CA GLY A 51 -8.61 -3.36 -5.62
C GLY A 51 -9.86 -2.59 -6.03
N LEU A 52 -9.68 -1.49 -6.76
CA LEU A 52 -10.80 -0.69 -7.28
C LEU A 52 -11.64 -1.48 -8.29
N LEU A 53 -11.01 -2.23 -9.19
CA LEU A 53 -11.72 -3.07 -10.16
C LEU A 53 -12.51 -4.16 -9.46
N ILE A 54 -11.89 -4.89 -8.52
CA ILE A 54 -12.57 -5.94 -7.74
C ILE A 54 -13.75 -5.33 -6.97
N PHE A 55 -13.56 -4.14 -6.40
CA PHE A 55 -14.61 -3.43 -5.68
C PHE A 55 -15.80 -3.08 -6.59
N ILE A 56 -15.55 -2.51 -7.77
CA ILE A 56 -16.59 -2.15 -8.74
C ILE A 56 -17.32 -3.41 -9.23
N PHE A 57 -16.60 -4.45 -9.64
CA PHE A 57 -17.20 -5.69 -10.10
C PHE A 57 -17.99 -6.40 -8.99
N GLY A 58 -17.47 -6.40 -7.77
CA GLY A 58 -18.17 -6.94 -6.60
C GLY A 58 -19.48 -6.19 -6.33
N LEU A 59 -19.46 -4.86 -6.45
CA LEU A 59 -20.65 -4.03 -6.28
C LEU A 59 -21.70 -4.32 -7.36
N ILE A 60 -21.29 -4.38 -8.63
CA ILE A 60 -22.18 -4.70 -9.75
C ILE A 60 -22.76 -6.11 -9.59
N GLY A 61 -21.92 -7.09 -9.25
CA GLY A 61 -22.33 -8.46 -9.01
C GLY A 61 -23.33 -8.58 -7.86
N LEU A 62 -23.09 -7.88 -6.75
CA LEU A 62 -23.99 -7.84 -5.61
C LEU A 62 -25.35 -7.25 -5.98
N VAL A 63 -25.37 -6.08 -6.63
CA VAL A 63 -26.61 -5.42 -7.06
C VAL A 63 -27.39 -6.32 -8.01
N ARG A 64 -26.70 -6.99 -8.94
CA ARG A 64 -27.32 -7.90 -9.89
C ARG A 64 -27.88 -9.14 -9.21
N ALA A 65 -27.11 -9.77 -8.32
CA ALA A 65 -27.55 -10.93 -7.55
C ALA A 65 -28.75 -10.59 -6.66
N CYS A 66 -28.74 -9.45 -5.98
CA CYS A 66 -29.87 -9.01 -5.17
C CYS A 66 -31.12 -8.74 -6.03
N ASN A 67 -30.99 -8.11 -7.19
CA ASN A 67 -32.12 -7.93 -8.11
C ASN A 67 -32.69 -9.27 -8.59
N GLU A 68 -31.83 -10.23 -8.97
CA GLU A 68 -32.27 -11.55 -9.46
C GLU A 68 -32.93 -12.39 -8.35
N LEU A 69 -32.40 -12.36 -7.12
CA LEU A 69 -33.02 -13.03 -5.97
C LEU A 69 -34.36 -12.40 -5.60
N LEU A 70 -34.51 -11.07 -5.72
CA LEU A 70 -35.75 -10.39 -5.39
C LEU A 70 -36.83 -10.51 -6.47
N ASP A 71 -36.47 -10.65 -7.74
CA ASP A 71 -37.42 -10.88 -8.84
C ASP A 71 -38.17 -12.22 -8.68
N VAL A 72 -37.62 -13.16 -7.89
CA VAL A 72 -38.30 -14.41 -7.51
C VAL A 72 -39.48 -14.17 -6.56
N TRP A 73 -39.46 -13.09 -5.76
CA TRP A 73 -40.43 -12.86 -4.68
C TRP A 73 -41.25 -11.56 -4.81
N LEU A 74 -40.83 -10.58 -5.60
CA LEU A 74 -41.45 -9.24 -5.58
C LEU A 74 -41.56 -8.63 -6.98
N SER A 75 -42.70 -7.99 -7.26
CA SER A 75 -43.00 -7.41 -8.58
C SER A 75 -41.99 -6.32 -9.00
N ARG A 76 -41.67 -6.31 -10.30
CA ARG A 76 -40.64 -5.48 -10.97
C ARG A 76 -40.45 -4.04 -10.43
N PRO A 77 -41.49 -3.23 -10.14
CA PRO A 77 -41.28 -1.85 -9.66
C PRO A 77 -40.69 -1.76 -8.25
N THR A 78 -40.95 -2.73 -7.36
CA THR A 78 -40.47 -2.70 -5.97
C THR A 78 -39.03 -3.22 -5.85
N ALA A 79 -38.62 -4.14 -6.72
CA ALA A 79 -37.26 -4.69 -6.77
C ALA A 79 -36.18 -3.61 -6.99
N VAL A 80 -36.48 -2.57 -7.78
CA VAL A 80 -35.56 -1.47 -8.07
C VAL A 80 -35.27 -0.62 -6.83
N TRP A 81 -36.29 -0.32 -6.02
CA TRP A 81 -36.12 0.46 -4.79
C TRP A 81 -35.33 -0.31 -3.73
N VAL A 82 -35.56 -1.62 -3.62
CA VAL A 82 -34.84 -2.45 -2.64
C VAL A 82 -33.38 -2.62 -3.03
N SER A 83 -33.05 -2.73 -4.33
CA SER A 83 -31.65 -2.78 -4.76
C SER A 83 -30.89 -1.47 -4.48
N TYR A 84 -31.54 -0.30 -4.60
CA TYR A 84 -30.94 0.96 -4.16
C TYR A 84 -30.71 1.00 -2.64
N PHE A 85 -31.65 0.52 -1.83
CA PHE A 85 -31.50 0.45 -0.37
C PHE A 85 -30.36 -0.50 0.07
N VAL A 86 -30.23 -1.65 -0.58
CA VAL A 86 -29.14 -2.60 -0.33
C VAL A 86 -27.80 -1.98 -0.70
N LEU A 87 -27.73 -1.27 -1.83
CA LEU A 87 -26.52 -0.58 -2.26
C LEU A 87 -26.09 0.49 -1.26
N SER A 88 -27.04 1.32 -0.80
CA SER A 88 -26.78 2.34 0.23
C SER A 88 -26.33 1.70 1.54
N ALA A 89 -27.01 0.65 2.01
CA ALA A 89 -26.64 -0.05 3.24
C ALA A 89 -25.24 -0.67 3.17
N LEU A 90 -24.87 -1.26 2.03
CA LEU A 90 -23.55 -1.81 1.81
C LEU A 90 -22.48 -0.73 1.85
N PHE A 91 -22.69 0.39 1.14
CA PHE A 91 -21.73 1.49 1.09
C PHE A 91 -21.54 2.15 2.47
N THR A 92 -22.64 2.43 3.17
CA THR A 92 -22.59 2.97 4.53
C THR A 92 -21.92 1.98 5.49
N GLY A 93 -22.22 0.68 5.37
CA GLY A 93 -21.61 -0.36 6.19
C GLY A 93 -20.11 -0.50 5.96
N LEU A 94 -19.67 -0.54 4.69
CA LEU A 94 -18.25 -0.59 4.33
C LEU A 94 -17.50 0.67 4.77
N GLY A 95 -18.10 1.86 4.57
CA GLY A 95 -17.56 3.12 5.06
C GLY A 95 -17.37 3.12 6.57
N ALA A 96 -18.38 2.67 7.33
CA ALA A 96 -18.31 2.54 8.77
C ALA A 96 -17.24 1.54 9.23
N LEU A 97 -17.09 0.40 8.55
CA LEU A 97 -16.06 -0.61 8.86
C LEU A 97 -14.65 -0.09 8.57
N MET A 98 -14.44 0.61 7.44
CA MET A 98 -13.17 1.27 7.12
C MET A 98 -12.81 2.31 8.20
N MET A 99 -13.78 3.13 8.63
CA MET A 99 -13.60 4.11 9.70
C MET A 99 -13.18 3.43 11.01
N ARG A 100 -13.83 2.32 11.38
CA ARG A 100 -13.47 1.51 12.56
C ARG A 100 -12.04 0.95 12.46
N ARG A 101 -11.61 0.49 11.29
CA ARG A 101 -10.25 -0.04 11.09
C ARG A 101 -9.18 1.05 11.22
N ARG A 102 -9.45 2.27 10.75
CA ARG A 102 -8.55 3.43 10.96
C ARG A 102 -8.30 3.69 12.45
N HIS A 103 -9.34 3.66 13.29
CA HIS A 103 -9.19 3.91 14.73
C HIS A 103 -8.40 2.81 15.46
N ARG A 104 -8.49 1.54 15.01
CA ARG A 104 -7.73 0.44 15.62
C ARG A 104 -6.23 0.50 15.32
N ILE A 105 -5.82 1.03 14.16
CA ILE A 105 -4.40 1.20 13.80
C ILE A 105 -3.76 2.30 14.67
N SER A 106 -4.45 3.43 14.87
CA SER A 106 -3.98 4.52 15.73
C SER A 106 -3.75 4.10 17.19
N ASN A 107 -4.66 3.30 17.75
CA ASN A 107 -4.55 2.86 19.14
C ASN A 107 -3.34 1.91 19.35
N LYS A 108 -2.96 1.14 18.33
CA LYS A 108 -1.82 0.19 18.40
C LYS A 108 -0.45 0.87 18.38
N SER A 109 -0.35 2.11 17.87
CA SER A 109 0.90 2.90 17.89
C SER A 109 1.11 3.69 19.18
N GLU A 110 0.07 3.89 19.99
CA GLU A 110 0.16 4.59 21.29
C GLU A 110 0.56 3.65 22.44
N THR A 111 0.32 2.34 22.28
CA THR A 111 0.62 1.31 23.30
C THR A 111 1.99 0.65 23.14
N LYS A 112 2.89 1.18 22.30
CA LYS A 112 4.20 0.59 22.00
C LYS A 112 5.32 1.61 22.17
#